data_AF-A0A1B6IHP5-F1
#
_entry.id   AF-A0A1B6IHP5-F1
#
_cell.length_a   1.000
_cell.length_b   1.000
_cell.length_c   1.000
_cell.angle_alpha   90.00
_cell.angle_beta   90.00
_cell.angle_gamma   90.00
#
_symmetry.space_group_name_H-M   'P 1'
#
loop_
_entity.id
_entity.type
_entity.pdbx_description
1 polymer ?
#
loop_
_entity_poly.entity_id
_entity_poly.type
_entity_poly.pdbx_seq_one_letter_code
_entity_poly.pdbx_strand_id
1 'polypeptide(L)'
;MLSWWAATAVFFSRGFAIHFNPSEGGAECALRLDGPGRNSGFDFHTNTLRGGPFGRGGNGACITYDAVNQAYLEARKRIQVATPSGDWKPHEIASVGELLLDISIQLAKHYGLSYEEVEKGLPLIDTSKTLIREVCPPYLANVECRPGKYRRPDGLCNNLKHPTWGAKNTPFTRLLGPLFSDGMTAPRISVKGQQLPMSR
;
A
#
# COMPACT_ATOMS: atom_id res chain seq x y z
N MET A 1 8.44 -66.55 -4.87
CA MET A 1 8.87 -65.37 -5.64
C MET A 1 7.76 -64.35 -5.58
N LEU A 2 7.97 -63.20 -4.90
CA LEU A 2 7.28 -61.91 -5.14
C LEU A 2 7.85 -60.89 -4.13
N SER A 3 8.86 -60.15 -4.59
CA SER A 3 9.50 -59.05 -3.88
C SER A 3 8.60 -57.82 -3.83
N TRP A 4 8.38 -57.26 -2.65
CA TRP A 4 7.78 -55.93 -2.47
C TRP A 4 8.90 -54.88 -2.48
N TRP A 5 8.94 -54.04 -3.51
CA TRP A 5 9.78 -52.84 -3.50
C TRP A 5 9.01 -51.71 -2.81
N ALA A 6 9.56 -51.23 -1.69
CA ALA A 6 9.09 -50.02 -1.02
C ALA A 6 9.51 -48.79 -1.83
N ALA A 7 8.56 -48.07 -2.42
CA ALA A 7 8.80 -46.76 -2.99
C ALA A 7 8.67 -45.70 -1.88
N THR A 8 9.81 -45.15 -1.46
CA THR A 8 9.86 -43.97 -0.57
C THR A 8 9.45 -42.72 -1.37
N ALA A 9 8.25 -42.21 -1.12
CA ALA A 9 7.81 -40.93 -1.67
C ALA A 9 8.54 -39.79 -0.95
N VAL A 10 9.43 -39.10 -1.66
CA VAL A 10 10.04 -37.85 -1.24
C VAL A 10 8.99 -36.75 -1.30
N PHE A 11 8.54 -36.25 -0.15
CA PHE A 11 7.68 -35.08 -0.07
C PHE A 11 8.50 -33.81 -0.32
N PHE A 12 8.47 -33.31 -1.55
CA PHE A 12 8.88 -31.94 -1.85
C PHE A 12 7.80 -30.98 -1.34
N SER A 13 8.12 -30.17 -0.33
CA SER A 13 7.28 -29.05 0.07
C SER A 13 7.28 -28.00 -1.06
N ARG A 14 6.16 -27.91 -1.79
CA ARG A 14 5.95 -26.82 -2.74
C ARG A 14 5.73 -25.54 -1.95
N GLY A 15 6.73 -24.66 -1.95
CA GLY A 15 6.52 -23.25 -1.65
C GLY A 15 5.47 -22.69 -2.60
N PHE A 16 4.43 -22.07 -2.05
CA PHE A 16 3.39 -21.39 -2.81
C PHE A 16 3.99 -20.13 -3.45
N ALA A 17 4.44 -20.23 -4.70
CA ALA A 17 4.67 -19.05 -5.51
C ALA A 17 3.29 -18.50 -5.93
N ILE A 18 2.90 -17.35 -5.37
CA ILE A 18 1.71 -16.62 -5.80
C ILE A 18 2.00 -16.06 -7.20
N HIS A 19 1.66 -16.82 -8.24
CA HIS A 19 1.73 -16.35 -9.62
C HIS A 19 0.44 -15.56 -9.91
N PHE A 20 0.52 -14.24 -9.80
CA PHE A 20 -0.57 -13.35 -10.19
C PHE A 20 -0.67 -13.31 -11.72
N ASN A 21 -1.72 -13.91 -12.28
CA ASN A 21 -2.09 -13.71 -13.68
C ASN A 21 -3.00 -12.48 -13.75
N PRO A 22 -2.61 -11.40 -14.46
CA PRO A 22 -3.46 -10.24 -14.64
C PRO A 22 -4.63 -10.63 -15.55
N SER A 23 -5.76 -11.00 -14.93
CA SER A 23 -7.05 -11.18 -15.58
C SER A 23 -7.72 -9.81 -15.76
N GLU A 24 -8.39 -9.62 -16.91
CA GLU A 24 -9.20 -8.52 -17.49
C GLU A 24 -9.59 -7.25 -16.67
N GLY A 25 -9.49 -7.21 -15.35
CA GLY A 25 -9.65 -6.02 -14.51
C GLY A 25 -8.35 -5.30 -14.10
N GLY A 26 -7.17 -5.86 -14.40
CA GLY A 26 -5.87 -5.27 -14.01
C GLY A 26 -5.54 -3.92 -14.68
N ALA A 27 -6.20 -3.62 -15.79
CA ALA A 27 -6.09 -2.34 -16.50
C ALA A 27 -7.03 -1.26 -15.97
N GLU A 28 -7.89 -1.56 -14.98
CA GLU A 28 -8.77 -0.56 -14.37
C GLU A 28 -7.93 0.50 -13.62
N CYS A 29 -8.35 1.75 -13.77
CA CYS A 29 -7.68 2.89 -13.16
C CYS A 29 -8.01 2.98 -11.66
N ALA A 30 -6.98 2.92 -10.81
CA ALA A 30 -7.14 3.06 -9.36
C ALA A 30 -7.17 4.52 -8.92
N LEU A 31 -6.30 5.35 -9.50
CA LEU A 31 -6.24 6.79 -9.27
C LEU A 31 -5.92 7.53 -10.56
N ARG A 32 -6.74 8.52 -10.89
CA ARG A 32 -6.48 9.42 -12.01
C ARG A 32 -5.71 10.64 -11.50
N LEU A 33 -4.63 10.98 -12.19
CA LEU A 33 -3.81 12.14 -11.91
C LEU A 33 -4.34 13.33 -12.73
N ASP A 34 -4.60 14.44 -12.04
CA ASP A 34 -5.14 15.66 -12.65
C ASP A 34 -4.04 16.60 -13.18
N GLY A 35 -2.75 16.22 -13.02
CA GLY A 35 -1.61 16.96 -13.55
C GLY A 35 -1.31 16.66 -15.04
N PRO A 36 -0.72 17.62 -15.79
CA PRO A 36 -0.13 17.31 -17.08
C PRO A 36 0.90 16.21 -16.87
N GLY A 37 0.76 15.07 -17.55
CA GLY A 37 1.56 13.87 -17.31
C GLY A 37 3.03 14.23 -17.15
N ARG A 38 3.53 14.22 -15.92
CA ARG A 38 4.91 14.55 -15.60
C ARG A 38 5.72 13.30 -15.87
N ASN A 39 6.00 13.05 -17.14
CA ASN A 39 7.12 12.21 -17.50
C ASN A 39 8.38 12.94 -17.02
N SER A 40 8.96 12.45 -15.93
CA SER A 40 10.34 12.77 -15.61
C SER A 40 11.15 12.45 -16.87
N GLY A 41 12.05 13.34 -17.32
CA GLY A 41 12.89 13.12 -18.49
C GLY A 41 13.86 11.93 -18.37
N PHE A 42 13.70 11.09 -17.35
CA PHE A 42 14.49 9.91 -17.05
C PHE A 42 13.73 8.57 -17.12
N ASP A 43 12.40 8.55 -17.33
CA ASP A 43 11.61 7.31 -17.34
C ASP A 43 11.22 6.83 -18.75
N PHE A 44 12.22 6.56 -19.60
CA PHE A 44 11.99 6.03 -20.96
C PHE A 44 11.80 4.50 -21.05
N HIS A 45 11.86 3.75 -19.95
CA HIS A 45 12.11 2.31 -20.06
C HIS A 45 10.97 1.35 -19.64
N THR A 46 9.86 1.83 -19.07
CA THR A 46 8.76 0.91 -18.64
C THR A 46 7.38 1.27 -19.19
N ASN A 47 7.09 2.54 -19.48
CA ASN A 47 5.80 2.95 -20.05
C ASN A 47 5.70 2.79 -21.58
N THR A 48 6.79 2.44 -22.26
CA THR A 48 6.82 2.27 -23.73
C THR A 48 6.53 0.84 -24.19
N LEU A 49 6.65 -0.17 -23.33
CA LEU A 49 6.58 -1.58 -23.75
C LEU A 49 5.22 -2.27 -23.50
N ARG A 50 4.22 -1.58 -22.94
CA ARG A 50 2.88 -2.16 -22.74
C ARG A 50 1.71 -1.23 -23.13
N GLY A 51 1.88 -0.41 -24.17
CA GLY A 51 0.85 0.56 -24.55
C GLY A 51 0.92 1.24 -25.93
N GLY A 52 1.39 0.56 -26.99
CA GLY A 52 0.97 0.78 -28.39
C GLY A 52 1.45 2.03 -29.19
N PRO A 53 1.39 1.97 -30.54
CA PRO A 53 2.10 2.87 -31.48
C PRO A 53 1.36 4.18 -31.78
N PHE A 54 0.27 4.47 -31.07
CA PHE A 54 -0.41 5.76 -31.14
C PHE A 54 -0.17 6.49 -29.84
N GLY A 55 0.86 7.34 -29.85
CA GLY A 55 1.14 8.35 -28.83
C GLY A 55 0.01 9.37 -28.70
N ARG A 56 -1.15 8.93 -28.23
CA ARG A 56 -2.08 9.78 -27.50
C ARG A 56 -1.65 9.72 -26.05
N GLY A 57 -0.92 10.74 -25.62
CA GLY A 57 -1.03 11.23 -24.25
C GLY A 57 -2.49 11.60 -24.03
N GLY A 58 -3.29 10.61 -23.63
CA GLY A 58 -4.66 10.82 -23.21
C GLY A 58 -4.69 11.62 -21.92
N ASN A 59 -5.73 12.44 -21.75
CA ASN A 59 -5.93 13.29 -20.58
C ASN A 59 -5.82 12.49 -19.25
N GLY A 60 -4.74 12.74 -18.51
CA GLY A 60 -4.51 12.24 -17.15
C GLY A 60 -3.75 10.91 -17.12
N ALA A 61 -2.53 10.94 -16.59
CA ALA A 61 -1.82 9.72 -16.21
C ALA A 61 -2.64 8.98 -15.13
N CYS A 62 -2.69 7.65 -15.20
CA CYS A 62 -3.45 6.85 -14.25
C CYS A 62 -2.53 5.83 -13.56
N ILE A 63 -2.70 5.69 -12.24
CA ILE A 63 -2.13 4.58 -11.48
C ILE A 63 -3.12 3.41 -11.58
N THR A 64 -2.70 2.29 -12.16
CA THR A 64 -3.53 1.08 -12.28
C THR A 64 -3.43 0.21 -11.02
N TYR A 65 -4.44 -0.63 -10.77
CA TYR A 65 -4.37 -1.60 -9.68
C TYR A 65 -3.20 -2.59 -9.86
N ASP A 66 -2.85 -2.93 -11.11
CA ASP A 66 -1.69 -3.75 -11.42
C ASP A 66 -0.37 -3.12 -10.98
N ALA A 67 -0.20 -1.81 -11.16
CA ALA A 67 1.00 -1.10 -10.70
C ALA A 67 1.12 -1.12 -9.18
N VAL A 68 0.01 -0.95 -8.45
CA VAL A 68 -0.03 -1.06 -6.98
C VAL A 68 0.30 -2.49 -6.53
N ASN A 69 -0.24 -3.50 -7.23
CA ASN A 69 0.04 -4.91 -6.95
C ASN A 69 1.52 -5.26 -7.19
N GLN A 70 2.12 -4.72 -8.26
CA GLN A 70 3.54 -4.89 -8.54
C GLN A 70 4.42 -4.27 -7.44
N ALA A 71 4.14 -3.02 -7.05
CA ALA A 71 4.85 -2.36 -5.94
C ALA A 71 4.70 -3.13 -4.62
N TYR A 72 3.51 -3.69 -4.34
CA TYR A 72 3.29 -4.57 -3.19
C TYR A 72 4.17 -5.82 -3.23
N LEU A 73 4.24 -6.51 -4.38
CA LEU A 73 5.08 -7.70 -4.54
C LEU A 73 6.57 -7.37 -4.42
N GLU A 74 7.00 -6.19 -4.85
CA GLU A 74 8.38 -5.72 -4.66
C GLU A 74 8.69 -5.41 -3.20
N ALA A 75 7.81 -4.69 -2.51
CA ALA A 75 7.97 -4.34 -1.11
C ALA A 75 7.98 -5.59 -0.19
N ARG A 76 7.11 -6.58 -0.48
CA ARG A 76 7.04 -7.87 0.23
C ARG A 76 8.33 -8.69 0.18
N LYS A 77 9.21 -8.46 -0.81
CA LYS A 77 10.53 -9.12 -0.87
C LYS A 77 11.49 -8.60 0.21
N ARG A 78 11.29 -7.37 0.67
CA ARG A 78 12.14 -6.69 1.66
C ARG A 78 11.55 -6.74 3.06
N ILE A 79 10.24 -6.53 3.15
CA ILE A 79 9.52 -6.37 4.42
C ILE A 79 8.66 -7.61 4.67
N GLN A 80 8.97 -8.31 5.75
CA GLN A 80 8.19 -9.47 6.19
C GLN A 80 7.06 -9.01 7.09
N VAL A 81 5.82 -9.13 6.60
CA VAL A 81 4.62 -8.88 7.41
C VAL A 81 4.03 -10.20 7.87
N ALA A 82 3.96 -10.38 9.18
CA ALA A 82 3.24 -11.48 9.81
C ALA A 82 1.74 -11.17 9.87
N THR A 83 0.92 -12.11 9.43
CA THR A 83 -0.54 -12.05 9.57
C THR A 83 -0.96 -12.97 10.72
N PRO A 84 -1.07 -12.46 11.96
CA PRO A 84 -1.49 -13.28 13.09
C PRO A 84 -2.96 -13.68 12.94
N SER A 85 -3.30 -14.89 13.39
CA SER A 85 -4.69 -15.34 13.46
C SER A 85 -5.48 -14.73 14.64
N GLY A 86 -4.80 -14.01 15.53
CA GLY A 86 -5.38 -13.46 16.77
C GLY A 86 -5.25 -11.94 16.87
N ASP A 87 -5.07 -11.44 18.10
CA ASP A 87 -4.94 -10.00 18.36
C ASP A 87 -3.66 -9.43 17.77
N TRP A 88 -3.81 -8.34 17.01
CA TRP A 88 -2.69 -7.62 16.41
C TRP A 88 -1.94 -6.80 17.46
N LYS A 89 -0.65 -7.09 17.62
CA LYS A 89 0.24 -6.34 18.49
C LYS A 89 0.78 -5.09 17.77
N PRO A 90 1.16 -4.03 18.51
CA PRO A 90 1.65 -2.78 17.89
C PRO A 90 2.83 -2.97 16.92
N HIS A 91 3.73 -3.91 17.19
CA HIS A 91 4.87 -4.17 16.30
C HIS A 91 4.48 -4.84 14.98
N GLU A 92 3.45 -5.69 14.98
CA GLU A 92 2.92 -6.33 13.77
C GLU A 92 2.25 -5.27 12.88
N ILE A 93 1.49 -4.37 13.50
CA ILE A 93 0.88 -3.23 12.81
C ILE A 93 1.94 -2.28 12.25
N ALA A 94 3.03 -2.07 12.98
CA ALA A 94 4.16 -1.25 12.50
C ALA A 94 4.77 -1.82 11.21
N SER A 95 4.91 -3.15 11.10
CA SER A 95 5.42 -3.79 9.88
C SER A 95 4.49 -3.57 8.67
N VAL A 96 3.17 -3.55 8.88
CA VAL A 96 2.19 -3.21 7.83
C VAL A 96 2.35 -1.75 7.41
N GLY A 97 2.53 -0.85 8.39
CA GLY A 97 2.77 0.58 8.12
C GLY A 97 4.05 0.82 7.32
N GLU A 98 5.12 0.10 7.63
CA GLU A 98 6.38 0.14 6.87
C GLU A 98 6.19 -0.33 5.43
N LEU A 99 5.46 -1.45 5.24
CA LEU A 99 5.14 -1.97 3.91
C LEU A 99 4.36 -0.96 3.07
N LEU A 100 3.30 -0.35 3.64
CA LEU A 100 2.47 0.64 2.95
C LEU A 100 3.25 1.92 2.62
N LEU A 101 4.18 2.31 3.49
CA LEU A 101 5.07 3.44 3.25
C LEU A 101 6.02 3.15 2.06
N ASP A 102 6.64 1.97 2.00
CA ASP A 102 7.53 1.61 0.88
C ASP A 102 6.78 1.58 -0.47
N ILE A 103 5.58 0.99 -0.50
CA ILE A 103 4.70 1.00 -1.69
C ILE A 103 4.42 2.44 -2.13
N SER A 104 4.07 3.32 -1.20
CA SER A 104 3.76 4.72 -1.50
C SER A 104 4.98 5.47 -2.04
N ILE A 105 6.16 5.20 -1.50
CA ILE A 105 7.44 5.77 -1.98
C ILE A 105 7.75 5.27 -3.40
N GLN A 106 7.57 3.99 -3.67
CA GLN A 106 7.80 3.41 -5.00
C GLN A 106 6.86 4.02 -6.04
N LEU A 107 5.57 4.14 -5.73
CA LEU A 107 4.59 4.77 -6.62
C LEU A 107 4.90 6.26 -6.84
N ALA A 108 5.23 7.01 -5.79
CA ALA A 108 5.58 8.42 -5.91
C ALA A 108 6.80 8.65 -6.81
N LYS A 109 7.82 7.78 -6.69
CA LYS A 109 9.03 7.84 -7.53
C LYS A 109 8.73 7.44 -8.98
N HIS A 110 8.02 6.34 -9.19
CA HIS A 110 7.74 5.81 -10.54
C HIS A 110 6.83 6.72 -11.37
N TYR A 111 5.89 7.41 -10.73
CA TYR A 111 4.94 8.30 -11.41
C TYR A 111 5.28 9.78 -11.27
N GLY A 112 6.37 10.13 -10.57
CA GLY A 112 6.77 11.53 -10.36
C GLY A 112 5.71 12.37 -9.66
N LEU A 113 5.02 11.78 -8.68
CA LEU A 113 3.87 12.41 -8.02
C LEU A 113 4.26 13.68 -7.28
N SER A 114 3.38 14.68 -7.36
CA SER A 114 3.49 15.89 -6.53
C SER A 114 3.08 15.62 -5.08
N TYR A 115 3.50 16.52 -4.20
CA TYR A 115 3.12 16.50 -2.79
C TYR A 115 1.60 16.42 -2.58
N GLU A 116 0.82 17.16 -3.38
CA GLU A 116 -0.64 17.17 -3.26
C GLU A 116 -1.27 15.86 -3.72
N GLU A 117 -0.77 15.25 -4.80
CA GLU A 117 -1.23 13.94 -5.29
C GLU A 117 -0.89 12.82 -4.30
N VAL A 118 0.24 12.92 -3.61
CA VAL A 118 0.62 12.01 -2.54
C VAL A 118 -0.31 12.15 -1.34
N GLU A 119 -0.54 13.37 -0.86
CA GLU A 119 -1.32 13.60 0.36
C GLU A 119 -2.81 13.33 0.16
N LYS A 120 -3.38 13.80 -0.95
CA LYS A 120 -4.82 13.74 -1.20
C LYS A 120 -5.23 12.63 -2.16
N GLY A 121 -4.34 12.24 -3.08
CA GLY A 121 -4.64 11.26 -4.12
C GLY A 121 -4.47 9.82 -3.65
N LEU A 122 -3.28 9.45 -3.15
CA LEU A 122 -3.00 8.05 -2.76
C LEU A 122 -4.00 7.45 -1.76
N PRO A 123 -4.49 8.18 -0.73
CA PRO A 123 -5.48 7.63 0.20
C PRO A 123 -6.85 7.32 -0.43
N LEU A 124 -7.15 7.84 -1.63
CA LEU A 124 -8.40 7.57 -2.34
C LEU A 124 -8.37 6.23 -3.09
N ILE A 125 -7.21 5.57 -3.19
CA ILE A 125 -7.09 4.27 -3.84
C ILE A 125 -7.84 3.21 -3.04
N ASP A 126 -8.76 2.52 -3.71
CA ASP A 126 -9.45 1.36 -3.14
C ASP A 126 -8.49 0.16 -3.02
N THR A 127 -8.01 -0.07 -1.81
CA THR A 127 -7.11 -1.20 -1.50
C THR A 127 -7.81 -2.55 -1.43
N SER A 128 -9.14 -2.61 -1.48
CA SER A 128 -9.89 -3.87 -1.45
C SER A 128 -9.75 -4.68 -2.75
N LYS A 129 -9.44 -3.99 -3.86
CA LYS A 129 -9.17 -4.56 -5.18
C LYS A 129 -7.70 -4.95 -5.40
N THR A 130 -6.82 -4.70 -4.43
CA THR A 130 -5.38 -4.98 -4.53
C THR A 130 -4.96 -6.11 -3.60
N LEU A 131 -3.74 -6.60 -3.80
CA LEU A 131 -3.11 -7.62 -2.93
C LEU A 131 -2.85 -7.11 -1.51
N ILE A 132 -2.96 -5.79 -1.25
CA ILE A 132 -2.85 -5.19 0.08
C ILE A 132 -3.92 -5.74 1.03
N ARG A 133 -5.08 -6.17 0.49
CA ARG A 133 -6.18 -6.76 1.25
C ARG A 133 -5.75 -7.94 2.13
N GLU A 134 -4.76 -8.72 1.71
CA GLU A 134 -4.24 -9.86 2.47
C GLU A 134 -3.55 -9.46 3.78
N VAL A 135 -3.08 -8.20 3.85
CA VAL A 135 -2.26 -7.67 4.96
C VAL A 135 -3.08 -6.73 5.83
N CYS A 136 -4.24 -6.30 5.35
CA CYS A 136 -5.10 -5.36 6.05
C CYS A 136 -5.68 -6.03 7.32
N PRO A 137 -5.46 -5.43 8.51
CA PRO A 137 -6.04 -5.96 9.74
C PRO A 137 -7.58 -6.00 9.67
N PRO A 138 -8.21 -7.11 10.13
CA PRO A 138 -9.65 -7.31 9.98
C PRO A 138 -10.48 -6.29 10.78
N TYR A 139 -9.91 -5.70 11.83
CA TYR A 139 -10.58 -4.66 12.62
C TYR A 139 -10.64 -3.30 11.91
N LEU A 140 -9.98 -3.13 10.76
CA LEU A 140 -10.07 -1.93 9.92
C LEU A 140 -10.98 -2.13 8.71
N ALA A 141 -11.16 -3.38 8.25
CA ALA A 141 -11.99 -3.71 7.10
C ALA A 141 -13.37 -4.21 7.55
N ASN A 142 -14.45 -3.54 7.13
CA ASN A 142 -15.84 -3.99 7.31
C ASN A 142 -16.26 -4.22 8.77
N VAL A 143 -16.06 -3.21 9.62
CA VAL A 143 -16.46 -3.27 11.03
C VAL A 143 -17.98 -3.14 11.17
N GLU A 144 -18.64 -4.23 11.55
CA GLU A 144 -20.06 -4.20 11.93
C GLU A 144 -20.24 -3.65 13.36
N CYS A 145 -20.97 -2.55 13.49
CA CYS A 145 -21.28 -1.96 14.77
C CYS A 145 -22.69 -2.29 15.24
N ARG A 146 -22.80 -2.73 16.49
CA ARG A 146 -24.08 -2.88 17.19
C ARG A 146 -24.12 -1.92 18.37
N PRO A 147 -25.22 -1.16 18.56
CA PRO A 147 -25.35 -0.28 19.71
C PRO A 147 -25.36 -1.11 21.00
N GLY A 148 -24.50 -0.75 21.93
CA GLY A 148 -24.38 -1.40 23.24
C GLY A 148 -24.35 -0.36 24.35
N LYS A 149 -24.64 -0.79 25.59
CA LYS A 149 -24.61 0.08 26.76
C LYS A 149 -23.19 0.55 27.12
N TYR A 150 -22.17 -0.27 26.83
CA TYR A 150 -20.79 -0.04 27.23
C TYR A 150 -19.87 0.14 26.03
N ARG A 151 -18.78 0.87 26.23
CA ARG A 151 -17.75 1.10 25.20
C ARG A 151 -16.87 -0.15 25.06
N ARG A 152 -16.46 -0.44 23.84
CA ARG A 152 -15.48 -1.50 23.57
C ARG A 152 -14.09 -1.06 24.04
N PRO A 153 -13.27 -1.95 24.63
CA PRO A 153 -11.91 -1.61 25.06
C PRO A 153 -10.98 -1.23 23.88
N ASP A 154 -11.34 -1.62 22.66
CA ASP A 154 -10.59 -1.28 21.45
C ASP A 154 -10.90 0.12 20.92
N GLY A 155 -11.91 0.81 21.46
CA GLY A 155 -12.37 2.12 20.99
C GLY A 155 -13.21 2.08 19.71
N LEU A 156 -13.37 0.91 19.08
CA LEU A 156 -14.22 0.71 17.90
C LEU A 156 -15.70 0.94 18.20
N CYS A 157 -16.45 1.38 17.19
CA CYS A 157 -17.89 1.61 17.23
C CYS A 157 -18.36 2.69 18.20
N ASN A 158 -17.48 3.64 18.56
CA ASN A 158 -17.92 4.86 19.25
C ASN A 158 -18.76 5.75 18.31
N ASN A 159 -18.35 5.83 17.03
CA ASN A 159 -19.12 6.47 15.98
C ASN A 159 -19.74 5.41 15.05
N LEU A 160 -21.07 5.40 14.93
CA LEU A 160 -21.82 4.42 14.11
C LEU A 160 -21.62 4.64 12.59
N LYS A 161 -21.38 5.89 12.16
CA LYS A 161 -21.12 6.21 10.74
C LYS A 161 -19.67 5.90 10.36
N HIS A 162 -18.74 6.10 11.30
CA HIS A 162 -17.32 5.86 11.10
C HIS A 162 -16.74 5.02 12.26
N PRO A 163 -16.89 3.68 12.21
CA PRO A 163 -16.54 2.77 13.30
C PRO A 163 -15.11 2.86 13.83
N THR A 164 -14.16 3.27 12.99
CA THR A 164 -12.72 3.28 13.29
C THR A 164 -12.22 4.60 13.90
N TRP A 165 -13.06 5.65 13.95
CA TRP A 165 -12.64 6.93 14.48
C TRP A 165 -12.40 6.88 15.99
N GLY A 166 -11.16 7.16 16.39
CA GLY A 166 -10.74 7.13 17.79
C GLY A 166 -10.50 5.71 18.34
N ALA A 167 -10.42 4.70 17.48
CA ALA A 167 -10.01 3.37 17.87
C ALA A 167 -8.50 3.33 18.19
N LYS A 168 -8.07 2.37 19.01
CA LYS A 168 -6.65 2.11 19.23
C LYS A 168 -6.02 1.54 17.94
N ASN A 169 -4.70 1.62 17.82
CA ASN A 169 -3.95 1.01 16.72
C ASN A 169 -4.36 1.51 15.31
N THR A 170 -4.88 2.74 15.23
CA THR A 170 -5.14 3.47 13.99
C THR A 170 -4.15 4.62 13.85
N PRO A 171 -3.82 5.06 12.61
CA PRO A 171 -2.96 6.23 12.42
C PRO A 171 -3.59 7.50 13.00
N PHE A 172 -2.75 8.44 13.41
CA PHE A 172 -3.21 9.76 13.85
C PHE A 172 -3.74 10.57 12.66
N THR A 173 -4.94 11.13 12.80
CA THR A 173 -5.47 12.11 11.85
C THR A 173 -4.66 13.39 11.93
N ARG A 174 -4.26 13.94 10.78
CA ARG A 174 -3.53 15.21 10.69
C ARG A 174 -4.47 16.33 10.25
N LEU A 175 -4.43 17.46 10.96
CA LEU A 175 -5.20 18.67 10.61
C LEU A 175 -4.52 19.47 9.48
N LEU A 176 -3.20 19.38 9.41
CA LEU A 176 -2.37 19.99 8.37
C LEU A 176 -1.51 18.92 7.74
N GLY A 177 -1.25 19.08 6.45
CA GLY A 177 -0.40 18.17 5.69
C GLY A 177 1.02 18.09 6.25
N PRO A 178 1.64 16.90 6.22
CA PRO A 178 3.00 16.75 6.70
C PRO A 178 4.02 17.42 5.79
N LEU A 179 4.96 18.16 6.38
CA LEU A 179 6.03 18.80 5.63
C LEU A 179 7.35 18.04 5.82
N PHE A 180 7.64 17.16 4.88
CA PHE A 180 8.93 16.45 4.76
C PHE A 180 9.78 17.09 3.66
N SER A 181 11.10 16.93 3.73
CA SER A 181 12.00 17.51 2.71
C SER A 181 11.92 16.78 1.37
N ASP A 182 11.63 15.48 1.41
CA ASP A 182 11.39 14.60 0.25
C ASP A 182 9.89 14.40 -0.05
N GLY A 183 9.01 15.05 0.72
CA GLY A 183 7.56 14.88 0.65
C GLY A 183 7.00 13.62 1.32
N MET A 184 7.83 12.74 1.91
CA MET A 184 7.38 11.44 2.45
C MET A 184 8.01 11.07 3.80
N THR A 185 9.35 10.99 3.89
CA THR A 185 10.04 10.36 5.03
C THR A 185 11.14 11.21 5.65
N ALA A 186 11.84 12.00 4.83
CA ALA A 186 13.02 12.71 5.25
C ALA A 186 12.64 13.91 6.15
N PRO A 187 13.41 14.16 7.22
CA PRO A 187 13.13 15.26 8.13
C PRO A 187 13.10 16.59 7.37
N ARG A 188 12.28 17.51 7.87
CA ARG A 188 12.11 18.83 7.26
C ARG A 188 13.43 19.62 7.28
N ILE A 189 13.70 20.34 6.19
CA ILE A 189 14.78 21.33 6.09
C ILE A 189 14.24 22.76 6.25
N SER A 190 15.12 23.71 6.54
CA SER A 190 14.74 25.12 6.58
C SER A 190 14.13 25.55 5.26
N VAL A 191 13.22 26.54 5.30
CA VAL A 191 12.68 27.18 4.09
C VAL A 191 13.80 27.78 3.23
N LYS A 192 14.95 28.13 3.86
CA LYS A 192 16.16 28.60 3.18
C LYS A 192 17.05 27.49 2.60
N GLY A 193 16.65 26.22 2.68
CA GLY A 193 17.42 25.07 2.22
C GLY A 193 18.58 24.65 3.14
N GLN A 194 18.75 25.29 4.29
CA GLN A 194 19.77 24.96 5.28
C GLN A 194 19.28 23.89 6.28
N GLN A 195 20.22 23.16 6.88
CA GLN A 195 19.92 22.23 7.96
C GLN A 195 19.31 22.96 9.16
N LEU A 196 18.28 22.37 9.78
CA LEU A 196 17.72 22.93 11.01
C LEU A 196 18.75 22.86 12.15
N PRO A 197 18.75 23.85 13.07
CA PRO A 197 19.63 23.80 14.23
C PRO A 197 19.35 22.54 15.06
N MET A 198 20.35 22.10 15.81
CA MET A 198 20.18 21.01 16.77
C MET A 198 19.02 21.35 17.71
N SER A 199 18.23 20.33 18.07
CA SER A 199 17.05 20.52 18.92
C SER A 199 17.38 20.97 20.34
N ARG A 200 18.66 20.86 20.74
CA ARG A 200 19.17 21.14 22.08
C ARG A 200 20.46 21.92 21.99
#